data_AF-G9KVA1-F1
#
_entry.id   AF-G9KVA1-F1
#
_cell.length_a   1.000
_cell.length_b   1.000
_cell.length_c   1.000
_cell.angle_alpha   90.00
_cell.angle_beta   90.00
_cell.angle_gamma   90.00
#
_symmetry.space_group_name_H-M   'P 1'
#
loop_
_entity.id
_entity.type
_entity.pdbx_description
1 polymer ?
#
loop_
_entity_poly.entity_id
_entity_poly.type
_entity_poly.pdbx_seq_one_letter_code
_entity_poly.pdbx_strand_id
1 'polypeptide(L)'
;IFSLAHVAIFVTRFSYGEELQSFVGAVIVGTYNVVVVIVLTKLLVAMLHKSFQLIANHEDKEWKFARAKLWLSYFDDKCTLPPPFNIIPSPKTICYMISSLSKWICSHTSKGKVKRQNSLKEWRKWRNLKQKRDENYQKVMCCLVHRYLTSMRQKMQSTDQATVENLNELRQDLSKFRNEIRDLLGFRTSKYAMFYPR
;
A
#
# COMPACT_ATOMS: atom_id res chain seq x y z
N ILE A 1 1.04 -27.68 -36.60
CA ILE A 1 1.22 -27.65 -38.08
C ILE A 1 2.71 -27.51 -38.43
N PHE A 2 3.43 -26.48 -37.96
CA PHE A 2 4.88 -26.32 -38.20
C PHE A 2 5.76 -27.45 -37.60
N SER A 3 5.39 -28.00 -36.43
CA SER A 3 6.15 -29.08 -35.79
C SER A 3 6.06 -30.43 -36.53
N LEU A 4 4.89 -30.80 -37.05
CA LEU A 4 4.71 -32.06 -37.80
C LEU A 4 5.45 -32.05 -39.15
N ALA A 5 5.49 -30.90 -39.83
CA ALA A 5 6.22 -30.75 -41.08
C ALA A 5 7.75 -30.91 -40.88
N HIS A 6 8.29 -30.37 -39.78
CA HIS A 6 9.71 -30.53 -39.46
C HIS A 6 10.10 -31.98 -39.12
N VAL A 7 9.21 -32.70 -38.43
CA VAL A 7 9.40 -34.13 -38.15
C VAL A 7 9.38 -34.95 -39.44
N ALA A 8 8.45 -34.66 -40.36
CA ALA A 8 8.37 -35.34 -41.66
C ALA A 8 9.60 -35.06 -42.56
N ILE A 9 10.12 -33.83 -42.54
CA ILE A 9 11.32 -33.45 -43.31
C ILE A 9 12.59 -34.09 -42.72
N PHE A 10 12.67 -34.24 -41.40
CA PHE A 10 13.79 -34.94 -40.75
C PHE A 10 13.78 -36.45 -41.05
N VAL A 11 12.60 -37.08 -41.01
CA VAL A 11 12.39 -38.50 -41.32
C VAL A 11 12.71 -38.84 -42.78
N THR A 12 12.45 -37.93 -43.72
CA THR A 12 12.68 -38.18 -45.16
C THR A 12 14.13 -38.02 -45.61
N ARG A 13 15.04 -37.56 -44.73
CA ARG A 13 16.45 -37.31 -45.07
C ARG A 13 17.43 -38.40 -44.60
N PHE A 14 17.02 -39.34 -43.76
CA PHE A 14 17.86 -40.48 -43.34
C PHE A 14 17.69 -41.66 -44.31
N SER A 15 18.77 -41.96 -45.03
CA SER A 15 18.86 -42.98 -46.08
C SER A 15 18.53 -44.40 -45.58
N TYR A 16 17.87 -45.18 -46.43
CA TYR A 16 17.41 -46.57 -46.25
C TYR A 16 18.60 -47.56 -46.15
N GLY A 17 19.22 -47.64 -44.97
CA GLY A 17 20.18 -48.70 -44.62
C GLY A 17 19.70 -49.61 -43.50
N GLU A 18 19.04 -49.04 -42.48
CA GLU A 18 18.43 -49.79 -41.37
C GLU A 18 17.06 -49.19 -41.04
N GLU A 19 15.99 -49.79 -41.58
CA GLU A 19 14.60 -49.30 -41.44
C GLU A 19 14.17 -49.10 -39.98
N LEU A 20 14.68 -49.94 -39.07
CA LEU A 20 14.41 -49.86 -37.64
C LEU A 20 15.02 -48.62 -36.99
N GLN A 21 16.25 -48.23 -37.37
CA GLN A 21 16.92 -47.08 -36.76
C GLN A 21 16.23 -45.77 -37.12
N SER A 22 15.79 -45.62 -38.38
CA SER A 22 15.05 -44.45 -38.84
C SER A 22 13.67 -44.36 -38.17
N PHE A 23 12.96 -45.48 -38.04
CA PHE A 23 11.67 -45.55 -37.35
C PHE A 23 11.78 -45.16 -35.87
N VAL A 24 12.77 -45.70 -35.16
CA VAL A 24 13.02 -45.38 -33.75
C VAL A 24 13.38 -43.90 -33.58
N GLY A 25 14.19 -43.33 -34.47
CA GLY A 25 14.51 -41.90 -34.48
C GLY A 25 13.28 -41.01 -34.67
N ALA A 26 12.39 -41.39 -35.60
CA ALA A 26 11.13 -40.70 -35.84
C ALA A 26 10.22 -40.69 -34.60
N VAL A 27 10.10 -41.84 -33.92
CA VAL A 27 9.27 -42.01 -32.72
C VAL A 27 9.82 -41.21 -31.55
N ILE A 28 11.14 -41.20 -31.34
CA ILE A 28 11.79 -40.44 -30.27
C ILE A 28 11.58 -38.94 -30.48
N VAL A 29 11.82 -38.43 -31.69
CA VAL A 29 11.64 -37.01 -32.01
C VAL A 29 10.16 -36.59 -31.98
N GLY A 30 9.26 -37.46 -32.46
CA GLY A 30 7.83 -37.24 -32.39
C GLY A 30 7.34 -37.14 -30.95
N THR A 31 7.74 -38.10 -30.10
CA THR A 31 7.37 -38.12 -28.68
C THR A 31 7.98 -36.93 -27.94
N TYR A 32 9.24 -36.56 -28.20
CA TYR A 32 9.88 -35.39 -27.63
C TYR A 32 9.11 -34.10 -27.94
N ASN A 33 8.74 -33.88 -29.21
CA ASN A 33 7.99 -32.69 -29.60
C ASN A 33 6.58 -32.67 -28.99
N VAL A 34 5.90 -33.82 -28.93
CA VAL A 34 4.57 -33.93 -28.30
C VAL A 34 4.66 -33.62 -26.81
N VAL A 35 5.62 -34.19 -26.09
CA VAL A 35 5.83 -33.93 -24.66
C VAL A 35 6.19 -32.46 -24.44
N VAL A 36 7.15 -31.92 -25.18
CA VAL A 36 7.57 -30.52 -25.03
C VAL A 36 6.41 -29.56 -25.31
N VAL A 37 5.69 -29.72 -26.42
CA VAL A 37 4.58 -28.82 -26.76
C VAL A 37 3.43 -28.95 -25.77
N ILE A 38 2.99 -30.17 -25.46
CA ILE A 38 1.84 -30.37 -24.56
C ILE A 38 2.21 -30.00 -23.13
N VAL A 39 3.30 -30.55 -22.59
CA VAL A 39 3.68 -30.33 -21.19
C VAL A 39 4.09 -28.88 -20.95
N LEU A 40 4.95 -28.28 -21.78
CA LEU A 40 5.34 -26.88 -21.55
C LEU A 40 4.15 -25.93 -21.69
N THR A 41 3.24 -26.16 -22.65
CA THR A 41 2.04 -25.32 -22.78
C THR A 41 1.14 -25.45 -21.56
N LYS A 42 0.94 -26.68 -21.05
CA LYS A 42 0.11 -26.90 -19.85
C LYS A 42 0.72 -26.27 -18.61
N LEU A 43 2.04 -26.31 -18.46
CA LEU A 43 2.74 -25.65 -17.36
C LEU A 43 2.70 -24.12 -17.48
N LEU A 44 2.87 -23.57 -18.68
CA LEU A 44 2.77 -22.14 -18.92
C LEU A 44 1.37 -21.62 -18.57
N VAL A 45 0.32 -22.30 -19.05
CA VAL A 45 -1.07 -21.96 -18.73
C VAL A 45 -1.33 -22.07 -17.22
N ALA A 46 -0.82 -23.12 -16.56
CA ALA A 46 -0.95 -23.27 -15.11
C ALA A 46 -0.28 -22.12 -14.33
N MET A 47 0.94 -21.72 -14.72
CA MET A 47 1.64 -20.60 -14.09
C MET A 47 0.94 -19.26 -14.35
N LEU A 48 0.46 -19.02 -15.57
CA LEU A 48 -0.30 -17.81 -15.92
C LEU A 48 -1.62 -17.74 -15.18
N HIS A 49 -2.33 -18.86 -15.01
CA HIS A 49 -3.55 -18.89 -14.22
C HIS A 49 -3.26 -18.55 -12.76
N LYS A 50 -2.22 -19.16 -12.18
CA LYS A 50 -1.81 -18.88 -10.80
C LYS A 50 -1.39 -17.42 -10.60
N SER A 51 -0.63 -16.83 -11.52
CA SER A 51 -0.23 -15.43 -11.42
C SER A 51 -1.42 -14.49 -11.61
N PHE A 52 -2.34 -14.80 -12.53
CA PHE A 52 -3.56 -14.02 -12.72
C PHE A 52 -4.44 -14.02 -11.47
N GLN A 53 -4.66 -15.17 -10.83
CA GLN A 53 -5.42 -15.25 -9.58
C GLN A 53 -4.80 -14.41 -8.46
N LEU A 54 -3.46 -14.40 -8.36
CA LEU A 54 -2.76 -13.57 -7.38
C LEU A 54 -2.99 -12.08 -7.65
N ILE A 55 -2.88 -11.66 -8.91
CA ILE A 55 -3.07 -10.26 -9.32
C ILE A 55 -4.55 -9.84 -9.15
N ALA A 56 -5.50 -10.69 -9.52
CA ALA A 56 -6.94 -10.42 -9.41
C ALA A 56 -7.36 -10.12 -7.95
N ASN A 57 -6.74 -10.77 -6.96
CA ASN A 57 -7.00 -10.48 -5.54
C ASN A 57 -6.63 -9.04 -5.13
N HIS A 58 -5.81 -8.33 -5.91
CA HIS A 58 -5.33 -6.98 -5.62
C HIS A 58 -5.55 -5.97 -6.77
N GLU A 59 -6.19 -6.39 -7.87
CA GLU A 59 -6.43 -5.58 -9.08
C GLU A 59 -7.07 -4.24 -8.74
N ASP A 60 -8.07 -4.29 -7.86
CA ASP A 60 -8.88 -3.14 -7.50
C ASP A 60 -8.11 -2.11 -6.63
N LYS A 61 -6.98 -2.49 -6.04
CA LYS A 61 -6.04 -1.57 -5.37
C LYS A 61 -5.02 -1.03 -6.37
N GLU A 62 -4.47 -1.90 -7.20
CA GLU A 62 -3.46 -1.54 -8.21
C GLU A 62 -4.01 -0.60 -9.27
N TRP A 63 -5.23 -0.82 -9.78
CA TRP A 63 -5.85 0.08 -10.76
C TRP A 63 -6.11 1.47 -10.17
N LYS A 64 -6.46 1.56 -8.88
CA LYS A 64 -6.77 2.80 -8.17
C LYS A 64 -5.48 3.57 -7.92
N PHE A 65 -4.41 2.86 -7.60
CA PHE A 65 -3.08 3.44 -7.48
C PHE A 65 -2.57 3.97 -8.83
N ALA A 66 -2.65 3.18 -9.90
CA ALA A 66 -2.26 3.61 -11.24
C ALA A 66 -3.08 4.81 -11.72
N ARG A 67 -4.39 4.79 -11.49
CA ARG A 67 -5.29 5.91 -11.77
C ARG A 67 -4.90 7.17 -10.98
N ALA A 68 -4.68 7.06 -9.68
CA ALA A 68 -4.26 8.21 -8.87
C ALA A 68 -2.91 8.77 -9.33
N LYS A 69 -1.96 7.92 -9.73
CA LYS A 69 -0.65 8.33 -10.28
C LYS A 69 -0.82 9.10 -11.59
N LEU A 70 -1.71 8.66 -12.47
CA LEU A 70 -2.05 9.38 -13.69
C LEU A 70 -2.65 10.76 -13.36
N TRP A 71 -3.63 10.82 -12.47
CA TRP A 71 -4.26 12.08 -12.07
C TRP A 71 -3.24 13.05 -11.46
N LEU A 72 -2.35 12.56 -10.59
CA LEU A 72 -1.27 13.36 -10.01
C LEU A 72 -0.36 13.96 -11.09
N SER A 73 -0.08 13.19 -12.16
CA SER A 73 0.73 13.69 -13.28
C SER A 73 0.06 14.84 -14.06
N TYR A 74 -1.27 14.95 -14.00
CA TYR A 74 -2.02 16.07 -14.58
C TYR A 74 -2.18 17.26 -13.62
N PHE A 75 -2.21 17.03 -12.31
CA PHE A 75 -2.33 18.10 -11.31
C PHE A 75 -1.04 18.89 -11.12
N ASP A 76 0.12 18.30 -11.39
CA ASP A 76 1.38 19.04 -11.38
C ASP A 76 1.36 20.07 -12.54
N ASP A 77 1.38 21.36 -12.19
CA ASP A 77 1.31 22.58 -13.05
C ASP A 77 2.37 22.68 -14.18
N LYS A 78 3.09 21.60 -14.50
CA LYS A 78 4.21 21.61 -15.46
C LYS A 78 3.78 21.60 -16.92
N CYS A 79 2.52 21.29 -17.24
CA CYS A 79 2.00 21.30 -18.60
C CYS A 79 0.54 21.77 -18.64
N THR A 80 0.33 23.08 -18.45
CA THR A 80 -0.99 23.72 -18.64
C THR A 80 -1.45 23.74 -20.10
N LEU A 81 -0.62 23.26 -21.03
CA LEU A 81 -0.86 23.22 -22.47
C LEU A 81 -0.64 21.79 -23.00
N PRO A 82 -1.58 21.21 -23.76
CA PRO A 82 -1.35 19.92 -24.41
C PRO A 82 -0.21 20.05 -25.43
N PRO A 83 0.65 19.03 -25.63
CA PRO A 83 1.54 18.98 -26.80
C PRO A 83 0.68 19.17 -28.07
N PRO A 84 1.03 20.05 -29.04
CA PRO A 84 2.31 20.73 -29.33
C PRO A 84 2.51 22.12 -28.70
N PHE A 85 1.56 22.64 -27.91
CA PHE A 85 1.59 24.01 -27.40
C PHE A 85 2.56 24.22 -26.21
N ASN A 86 3.20 23.16 -25.73
CA ASN A 86 4.22 23.18 -24.66
C ASN A 86 5.58 23.79 -25.11
N ILE A 87 5.74 24.09 -26.41
CA ILE A 87 6.97 24.66 -26.97
C ILE A 87 7.00 26.19 -26.81
N ILE A 88 5.82 26.83 -26.73
CA ILE A 88 5.74 28.28 -26.57
C ILE A 88 5.90 28.59 -25.08
N PRO A 89 6.98 29.27 -24.65
CA PRO A 89 7.12 29.68 -23.27
C PRO A 89 5.90 30.49 -22.87
N SER A 90 5.26 30.13 -21.75
CA SER A 90 4.02 30.77 -21.33
C SER A 90 4.20 32.30 -21.30
N PRO A 91 3.23 33.11 -21.78
CA PRO A 91 3.31 34.57 -21.73
C PRO A 91 3.62 35.10 -20.32
N LYS A 92 3.16 34.39 -19.29
CA LYS A 92 3.46 34.67 -17.88
C LYS A 92 4.96 34.57 -17.59
N THR A 93 5.64 33.55 -18.09
CA THR A 93 7.10 33.36 -17.91
C THR A 93 7.88 34.54 -18.50
N ILE A 94 7.48 35.02 -19.68
CA ILE A 94 8.10 36.19 -20.34
C ILE A 94 7.88 37.45 -19.50
N CYS A 95 6.66 37.70 -19.00
CA CYS A 95 6.38 38.82 -18.11
C CYS A 95 7.19 38.76 -16.80
N TYR A 96 7.38 37.58 -16.21
CA TYR A 96 8.21 37.41 -15.03
C TYR A 96 9.70 37.65 -15.32
N MET A 97 10.22 37.25 -16.48
CA MET A 97 11.59 37.55 -16.88
C MET A 97 11.81 39.06 -17.04
N ILE A 98 10.93 39.76 -17.73
CA ILE A 98 10.99 41.23 -17.90
C ILE A 98 10.86 41.94 -16.54
N SER A 99 9.98 41.47 -15.67
CA SER A 99 9.82 41.99 -14.30
C SER A 99 11.03 41.73 -13.42
N SER A 100 11.77 40.64 -13.66
CA SER A 100 12.98 40.29 -12.90
C SER A 100 14.18 41.09 -13.39
N LEU A 101 14.29 41.29 -14.71
CA LEU A 101 15.29 42.15 -15.33
C LEU A 101 15.13 43.61 -14.86
N SER A 102 13.90 44.14 -14.85
CA SER A 102 13.63 45.49 -14.32
C SER A 102 13.91 45.61 -12.82
N LYS A 103 13.61 44.58 -12.01
CA LYS A 103 13.99 44.56 -10.58
C LYS A 103 15.50 44.51 -10.36
N TRP A 104 16.23 43.78 -11.20
CA TRP A 104 17.69 43.70 -11.15
C TRP A 104 18.31 45.08 -11.41
N ILE A 105 17.85 45.76 -12.47
CA ILE A 105 18.27 47.13 -12.83
C ILE A 105 17.86 48.14 -11.74
N CYS A 106 16.65 48.04 -11.18
CA CYS A 106 16.17 48.95 -10.13
C CYS A 106 16.68 48.62 -8.71
N SER A 107 17.48 47.56 -8.51
CA SER A 107 17.93 47.15 -7.17
C SER A 107 18.89 48.14 -6.51
N HIS A 108 19.50 49.04 -7.29
CA HIS A 108 20.36 50.13 -6.82
C HIS A 108 19.59 51.40 -6.40
N THR A 109 18.25 51.41 -6.48
CA THR A 109 17.41 52.57 -6.12
C THR A 109 16.74 52.41 -4.75
N SER A 110 16.48 53.53 -4.04
CA SER A 110 15.86 53.59 -2.70
C SER A 110 14.52 52.82 -2.58
N LYS A 111 13.77 52.67 -3.68
CA LYS A 111 12.53 51.86 -3.77
C LYS A 111 12.71 50.36 -3.49
N GLY A 112 13.93 49.82 -3.61
CA GLY A 112 14.24 48.42 -3.29
C GLY A 112 14.20 48.08 -1.79
N LYS A 113 14.52 49.05 -0.92
CA LYS A 113 14.59 48.84 0.54
C LYS A 113 13.21 48.56 1.17
N VAL A 114 12.16 49.25 0.71
CA VAL A 114 10.77 49.05 1.16
C VAL A 114 10.23 47.67 0.72
N LYS A 115 10.59 47.22 -0.48
CA LYS A 115 10.14 45.93 -1.03
C LYS A 115 10.73 44.73 -0.27
N ARG A 116 11.96 44.86 0.24
CA ARG A 116 12.63 43.84 1.08
C ARG A 116 12.00 43.70 2.48
N GLN A 117 11.47 44.78 3.05
CA GLN A 117 10.71 44.68 4.31
C GLN A 117 9.36 43.98 4.12
N ASN A 118 8.66 44.24 3.02
CA ASN A 118 7.40 43.56 2.71
C ASN A 118 7.60 42.05 2.45
N SER A 119 8.66 41.65 1.75
CA SER A 119 8.97 40.22 1.58
C SER A 119 9.31 39.51 2.88
N LEU A 120 9.97 40.19 3.83
CA LEU A 120 10.25 39.66 5.17
C LEU A 120 8.97 39.47 6.01
N LYS A 121 8.00 40.41 5.89
CA LYS A 121 6.68 40.28 6.53
C LYS A 121 5.91 39.10 5.96
N GLU A 122 5.87 38.96 4.64
CA GLU A 122 5.24 37.81 3.98
C GLU A 122 5.91 36.50 4.41
N TRP A 123 7.23 36.42 4.43
CA TRP A 123 7.93 35.22 4.87
C TRP A 123 7.63 34.85 6.34
N ARG A 124 7.52 35.84 7.23
CA ARG A 124 7.07 35.60 8.61
C ARG A 124 5.63 35.08 8.68
N LYS A 125 4.73 35.64 7.86
CA LYS A 125 3.35 35.17 7.71
C LYS A 125 3.29 33.72 7.21
N TRP A 126 4.07 33.37 6.18
CA TRP A 126 4.19 32.00 5.67
C TRP A 126 4.73 31.02 6.71
N ARG A 127 5.73 31.41 7.52
CA ARG A 127 6.21 30.58 8.64
C ARG A 127 5.12 30.33 9.68
N ASN A 128 4.40 31.37 10.08
CA ASN A 128 3.30 31.23 11.04
C ASN A 128 2.16 30.34 10.49
N LEU A 129 1.82 30.47 9.21
CA LEU A 129 0.85 29.61 8.55
C LEU A 129 1.31 28.15 8.49
N LYS A 130 2.58 27.92 8.15
CA LYS A 130 3.17 26.58 8.15
C LYS A 130 3.13 25.97 9.55
N GLN A 131 3.51 26.73 10.57
CA GLN A 131 3.44 26.28 11.97
C GLN A 131 2.02 25.90 12.38
N LYS A 132 1.01 26.73 12.09
CA LYS A 132 -0.40 26.40 12.37
C LYS A 132 -0.87 25.14 11.66
N ARG A 133 -0.42 24.93 10.41
CA ARG A 133 -0.73 23.71 9.64
C ARG A 133 -0.07 22.48 10.27
N ASP A 134 1.17 22.61 10.72
CA ASP A 134 1.92 21.51 11.33
C ASP A 134 1.30 21.14 12.70
N GLU A 135 0.89 22.13 13.51
CA GLU A 135 0.12 21.91 14.75
C GLU A 135 -1.22 21.20 14.47
N ASN A 136 -1.95 21.63 13.44
CA ASN A 136 -3.20 20.98 13.06
C ASN A 136 -2.98 19.55 12.56
N TYR A 137 -1.91 19.32 11.78
CA TYR A 137 -1.52 17.99 11.33
C TYR A 137 -1.22 17.06 12.51
N GLN A 138 -0.48 17.53 13.52
CA GLN A 138 -0.20 16.74 14.73
C GLN A 138 -1.48 16.38 15.49
N LYS A 139 -2.42 17.31 15.64
CA LYS A 139 -3.73 17.04 16.27
C LYS A 139 -4.51 15.97 15.52
N VAL A 140 -4.63 16.11 14.20
CA VAL A 140 -5.33 15.13 13.35
C VAL A 140 -4.63 13.77 13.43
N MET A 141 -3.30 13.73 13.38
CA MET A 141 -2.52 12.50 13.49
C MET A 141 -2.78 11.79 14.82
N CYS A 142 -2.75 12.52 15.94
CA CYS A 142 -3.06 11.97 17.26
C CYS A 142 -4.48 11.37 17.31
N CYS A 143 -5.48 12.10 16.81
CA CYS A 143 -6.86 11.59 16.74
C CYS A 143 -7.00 10.35 15.84
N LEU A 144 -6.31 10.32 14.69
CA LEU A 144 -6.31 9.17 13.79
C LEU A 144 -5.69 7.94 14.44
N VAL A 145 -4.55 8.10 15.12
CA VAL A 145 -3.88 7.02 15.86
C VAL A 145 -4.78 6.52 16.97
N HIS A 146 -5.40 7.41 17.75
CA HIS A 146 -6.30 7.03 18.82
C HIS A 146 -7.52 6.24 18.29
N ARG A 147 -8.14 6.71 17.19
CA ARG A 147 -9.26 6.02 16.54
C ARG A 147 -8.83 4.65 16.00
N TYR A 148 -7.66 4.56 15.40
CA TYR A 148 -7.11 3.31 14.88
C TYR A 148 -6.86 2.30 16.01
N LEU A 149 -6.18 2.70 17.09
CA LEU A 149 -5.91 1.85 18.24
C LEU A 149 -7.20 1.37 18.91
N THR A 150 -8.18 2.27 19.06
CA THR A 150 -9.50 1.93 19.62
C THR A 150 -10.24 0.93 18.74
N SER A 151 -10.29 1.17 17.43
CA SER A 151 -10.92 0.25 16.47
C SER A 151 -10.20 -1.10 16.39
N MET A 152 -8.87 -1.10 16.48
CA MET A 152 -8.07 -2.33 16.49
C MET A 152 -8.34 -3.16 17.75
N ARG A 153 -8.38 -2.52 18.93
CA ARG A 153 -8.71 -3.20 20.20
C ARG A 153 -10.12 -3.81 20.15
N GLN A 154 -11.10 -3.08 19.62
CA GLN A 154 -12.46 -3.60 19.44
C GLN A 154 -12.50 -4.81 18.51
N LYS A 155 -11.76 -4.76 17.39
CA LYS A 155 -11.70 -5.87 16.44
C LYS A 155 -11.00 -7.10 17.03
N MET A 156 -9.95 -6.91 17.84
CA MET A 156 -9.33 -8.01 18.59
C MET A 156 -10.33 -8.64 19.56
N GLN A 157 -11.03 -7.84 20.37
CA GLN A 157 -12.04 -8.32 21.32
C GLN A 157 -13.24 -9.00 20.66
N SER A 158 -13.66 -8.56 19.46
CA SER A 158 -14.78 -9.18 18.73
C SER A 158 -14.38 -10.46 17.99
N THR A 159 -13.11 -10.59 17.63
CA THR A 159 -12.58 -11.75 16.89
C THR A 159 -12.06 -12.83 17.85
N ASP A 160 -11.66 -12.45 19.07
CA ASP A 160 -11.40 -13.38 20.16
C ASP A 160 -12.69 -14.17 20.46
N GLN A 161 -12.73 -15.41 19.97
CA GLN A 161 -13.62 -16.41 20.55
C GLN A 161 -13.30 -16.52 22.03
N ALA A 162 -14.33 -16.58 22.88
CA ALA A 162 -14.15 -16.76 24.32
C ALA A 162 -13.26 -17.98 24.59
N THR A 163 -12.00 -17.73 24.92
CA THR A 163 -11.02 -18.77 25.26
C THR A 163 -11.30 -19.29 26.65
N VAL A 164 -10.90 -20.54 26.91
CA VAL A 164 -11.01 -21.17 28.24
C VAL A 164 -10.24 -20.37 29.30
N GLU A 165 -9.19 -19.67 28.88
CA GLU A 165 -8.40 -18.76 29.71
C GLU A 165 -9.25 -17.59 30.24
N ASN A 166 -10.04 -16.93 29.39
CA ASN A 166 -10.96 -15.86 29.80
C ASN A 166 -12.01 -16.33 30.83
N LEU A 167 -12.48 -17.59 30.73
CA LEU A 167 -13.41 -18.17 31.71
C LEU A 167 -12.72 -18.48 33.05
N ASN A 168 -11.47 -18.94 33.01
CA ASN A 168 -10.68 -19.20 34.21
C ASN A 168 -10.36 -17.90 34.95
N GLU A 169 -10.02 -16.82 34.23
CA GLU A 169 -9.83 -15.49 34.81
C GLU A 169 -11.11 -14.99 35.50
N LEU A 170 -12.26 -15.08 34.83
CA LEU A 170 -13.56 -14.71 35.42
C LEU A 170 -13.88 -15.53 36.68
N ARG A 171 -13.65 -16.84 36.64
CA ARG A 171 -13.86 -17.71 37.81
C ARG A 171 -12.94 -17.35 38.97
N GLN A 172 -11.70 -16.98 38.66
CA GLN A 172 -10.74 -16.54 39.66
C GLN A 172 -11.18 -15.22 40.30
N ASP A 173 -11.63 -14.25 39.51
CA ASP A 173 -12.09 -12.96 40.02
C ASP A 173 -13.39 -13.09 40.83
N LEU A 174 -14.32 -13.95 40.41
CA LEU A 174 -15.52 -14.26 41.20
C LEU A 174 -15.15 -14.96 42.54
N SER A 175 -14.13 -15.81 42.53
CA SER A 175 -13.62 -16.47 43.74
C SER A 175 -12.95 -15.49 44.70
N LYS A 176 -12.18 -14.52 44.18
CA LYS A 176 -11.60 -13.42 44.95
C LYS A 176 -12.70 -12.56 45.57
N PHE A 177 -13.68 -12.13 44.78
CA PHE A 177 -14.81 -11.33 45.24
C PHE A 177 -15.60 -12.01 46.36
N ARG A 178 -15.90 -13.30 46.21
CA ARG A 178 -16.56 -14.09 47.26
C ARG A 178 -15.75 -14.09 48.56
N ASN A 179 -14.43 -14.25 48.47
CA ASN A 179 -13.56 -14.28 49.63
C ASN A 179 -13.51 -12.89 50.31
N GLU A 180 -13.41 -11.80 49.54
CA GLU A 180 -13.45 -10.43 50.08
C GLU A 180 -14.78 -10.13 50.79
N ILE A 181 -15.92 -10.51 50.20
CA ILE A 181 -17.22 -10.34 50.86
C ILE A 181 -17.31 -11.15 52.15
N ARG A 182 -16.83 -12.40 52.12
CA ARG A 182 -16.81 -13.25 53.31
C ARG A 182 -15.97 -12.64 54.42
N ASP A 183 -14.82 -12.07 54.09
CA ASP A 183 -13.95 -11.42 55.07
C ASP A 183 -14.64 -10.17 55.64
N LEU A 184 -15.22 -9.32 54.79
CA LEU A 184 -15.97 -8.13 55.23
C LEU A 184 -17.16 -8.48 56.14
N LEU A 185 -17.94 -9.50 55.79
CA LEU A 185 -19.06 -9.98 56.61
C LEU A 185 -18.58 -10.69 57.89
N GLY A 186 -17.46 -11.41 57.83
CA GLY A 186 -16.78 -12.00 58.98
C GLY A 186 -16.32 -10.95 59.99
N PHE A 187 -15.74 -9.84 59.52
CA PHE A 187 -15.40 -8.70 60.38
C PHE A 187 -16.63 -8.04 61.00
N ARG A 188 -17.73 -7.91 60.25
CA ARG A 188 -18.98 -7.35 60.80
C ARG A 188 -19.58 -8.25 61.87
N THR A 189 -19.69 -9.55 61.62
CA THR A 189 -20.22 -10.53 62.58
C THR A 189 -19.36 -10.63 63.85
N SER A 190 -18.02 -10.58 63.71
CA SER A 190 -17.10 -10.51 64.86
C SER A 190 -17.27 -9.23 65.69
N LYS A 191 -17.46 -8.06 65.04
CA LYS A 191 -17.78 -6.82 65.76
C LYS A 191 -19.09 -6.92 66.55
N TYR A 192 -20.15 -7.53 66.00
CA TYR A 192 -21.42 -7.69 66.74
C TYR A 192 -21.33 -8.74 67.87
N ALA A 193 -20.52 -9.80 67.69
CA ALA A 193 -20.27 -10.79 68.74
C ALA A 193 -19.49 -10.21 69.94
N MET A 194 -18.65 -9.20 69.71
CA MET A 194 -17.93 -8.49 70.79
C MET A 194 -18.85 -7.61 71.65
N PHE A 195 -19.97 -7.12 71.11
CA PHE A 195 -20.93 -6.29 71.83
C PHE A 195 -21.97 -7.07 72.65
N TYR A 196 -22.11 -8.37 72.41
CA TYR A 196 -23.00 -9.26 73.17
C TYR A 196 -22.28 -10.55 73.56
N PRO A 197 -21.42 -10.53 74.59
CA PRO A 197 -20.92 -11.77 75.17
C PRO A 197 -22.06 -12.48 75.90
N ARG A 198 -22.09 -13.82 75.78
CA ARG A 198 -23.10 -14.68 76.40
C ARG A 198 -22.79 -14.89 77.88
#